data_AF-A0A9X2HRG7-F1
#
_entry.id   AF-A0A9X2HRG7-F1
#
_cell.length_a   1.000
_cell.length_b   1.000
_cell.length_c   1.000
_cell.angle_alpha   90.00
_cell.angle_beta   90.00
_cell.angle_gamma   90.00
#
_symmetry.space_group_name_H-M   'P 1'
#
loop_
_entity.id
_entity.type
_entity.pdbx_description
1 polymer ?
#
loop_
_entity_poly.entity_id
_entity_poly.type
_entity_poly.pdbx_seq_one_letter_code
_entity_poly.pdbx_strand_id
1 'polypeptide(L)'
;MKPTAITCRAQQAHHLALAAAAVLPNVRGIATLAAAAWGKEALDADKRDTRAALRKQGVEEAALALRLELPAQDDRRFSENPDRGFADQGPILN
;
A
#
# COMPACT_ATOMS: atom_id res chain seq x y z
N MET A 1 12.45 5.45 -3.32
CA MET A 1 11.28 5.60 -2.42
C MET A 1 10.28 6.56 -3.07
N LYS A 2 8.99 6.23 -3.15
CA LYS A 2 7.95 7.16 -3.66
C LYS A 2 7.35 7.92 -2.46
N PRO A 3 7.24 9.26 -2.50
CA PRO A 3 6.66 10.00 -1.38
C PRO A 3 5.15 9.74 -1.28
N THR A 4 4.65 9.81 -0.05
CA THR A 4 3.22 9.74 0.28
C THR A 4 2.57 11.10 0.15
N ALA A 5 1.24 11.13 0.08
CA ALA A 5 0.48 12.39 -0.01
C ALA A 5 0.80 13.35 1.15
N ILE A 6 0.99 12.80 2.36
CA ILE A 6 1.31 13.57 3.56
C ILE A 6 2.68 14.25 3.43
N THR A 7 3.71 13.51 3.00
CA THR A 7 5.05 14.08 2.81
C THR A 7 5.04 15.18 1.75
N CYS A 8 4.33 14.97 0.63
CA CYS A 8 4.21 15.98 -0.42
C CYS A 8 3.49 17.25 0.06
N ARG A 9 2.41 17.12 0.84
CA ARG A 9 1.72 18.29 1.42
C ARG A 9 2.57 19.03 2.44
N ALA A 10 3.37 18.31 3.24
CA ALA A 10 4.32 18.94 4.16
C ALA A 10 5.36 19.78 3.39
N GLN A 11 5.89 19.26 2.29
CA GLN A 11 6.83 20.01 1.44
C GLN A 11 6.17 21.21 0.77
N GLN A 12 4.94 21.07 0.28
CA GLN A 12 4.17 22.20 -0.24
C GLN A 12 4.04 23.31 0.81
N ALA A 13 3.62 22.97 2.04
CA ALA A 13 3.47 23.94 3.13
C ALA A 13 4.80 24.62 3.50
N HIS A 14 5.89 23.85 3.54
CA HIS A 14 7.23 24.38 3.77
C HIS A 14 7.62 25.42 2.72
N HIS A 15 7.43 25.12 1.44
CA HIS A 15 7.76 26.05 0.35
C HIS A 15 6.84 27.27 0.29
N LEU A 16 5.56 27.14 0.68
CA LEU A 16 4.68 28.30 0.85
C LEU A 16 5.18 29.23 1.97
N ALA A 17 5.63 28.67 3.10
CA ALA A 17 6.22 29.45 4.18
C ALA A 17 7.50 30.17 3.75
N LEU A 18 8.37 29.49 2.99
CA LEU A 18 9.57 30.10 2.41
C LEU A 18 9.22 31.23 1.43
N ALA A 19 8.22 31.04 0.57
CA ALA A 19 7.78 32.08 -0.36
C ALA A 19 7.25 33.32 0.39
N ALA A 20 6.48 33.11 1.46
CA ALA A 20 5.93 34.18 2.29
C ALA A 20 7.03 34.98 3.02
N ALA A 21 8.08 34.30 3.49
CA ALA A 21 9.21 34.93 4.18
C ALA A 21 10.25 35.54 3.23
N ALA A 22 10.22 35.22 1.94
CA ALA A 22 11.25 35.62 1.00
C ALA A 22 11.20 37.14 0.69
N VAL A 23 12.31 37.83 0.97
CA VAL A 23 12.51 39.25 0.62
C VAL A 23 12.79 39.42 -0.87
N LEU A 24 13.65 38.56 -1.44
CA LEU A 24 14.03 38.65 -2.84
C LEU A 24 12.97 38.03 -3.77
N PRO A 25 12.53 38.74 -4.83
CA PRO A 25 11.49 38.25 -5.74
C PRO A 25 11.82 36.92 -6.42
N ASN A 26 13.09 36.68 -6.75
CA ASN A 26 13.55 35.44 -7.37
C ASN A 26 13.36 34.24 -6.43
N VAL A 27 13.74 34.39 -5.15
CA VAL A 27 13.58 33.34 -4.13
C VAL A 27 12.10 33.05 -3.90
N ARG A 28 11.27 34.09 -3.81
CA ARG A 28 9.81 33.96 -3.71
C ARG A 28 9.25 33.16 -4.89
N GLY A 29 9.61 33.53 -6.11
CA GLY A 29 9.16 32.84 -7.33
C GLY A 29 9.55 31.37 -7.36
N ILE A 30 10.80 31.03 -7.03
CA ILE A 30 11.27 29.65 -6.97
C ILE A 30 10.50 28.86 -5.91
N ALA A 31 10.32 29.42 -4.70
CA ALA A 31 9.60 28.76 -3.62
C ALA A 31 8.11 28.55 -3.98
N THR A 32 7.45 29.51 -4.63
CA THR A 32 6.08 29.36 -5.11
C THR A 32 5.96 28.27 -6.18
N LEU A 33 6.90 28.19 -7.13
CA LEU A 33 6.92 27.14 -8.15
C LEU A 33 7.14 25.76 -7.52
N ALA A 34 8.07 25.66 -6.56
CA ALA A 34 8.31 24.42 -5.81
C ALA A 34 7.05 23.99 -5.05
N ALA A 35 6.37 24.91 -4.35
CA ALA A 35 5.11 24.63 -3.67
C ALA A 35 4.04 24.10 -4.63
N ALA A 36 3.90 24.70 -5.81
CA ALA A 36 2.94 24.25 -6.83
C ALA A 36 3.29 22.84 -7.35
N ALA A 37 4.57 22.53 -7.57
CA ALA A 37 5.02 21.21 -7.98
C ALA A 37 4.71 20.14 -6.91
N TRP A 38 5.01 20.44 -5.65
CA TRP A 38 4.69 19.56 -4.53
C TRP A 38 3.18 19.35 -4.35
N GLY A 39 2.37 20.38 -4.58
CA GLY A 39 0.92 20.26 -4.56
C GLY A 39 0.39 19.30 -5.64
N LYS A 40 0.95 19.32 -6.84
CA LYS A 40 0.61 18.35 -7.90
C LYS A 40 1.02 16.93 -7.52
N GLU A 41 2.25 16.75 -7.05
CA GLU A 41 2.72 15.43 -6.60
C GLU A 41 1.88 14.90 -5.42
N ALA A 42 1.40 15.77 -4.53
CA ALA A 42 0.53 15.37 -3.43
C ALA A 42 -0.80 14.78 -3.92
N LEU A 43 -1.40 15.35 -4.97
CA LEU A 43 -2.63 14.80 -5.56
C LEU A 43 -2.39 13.44 -6.22
N ASP A 44 -1.26 13.27 -6.89
CA ASP A 44 -0.93 12.00 -7.53
C ASP A 44 -0.50 10.93 -6.51
N ALA A 45 0.16 11.34 -5.44
CA ALA A 45 0.45 10.49 -4.29
C ALA A 45 -0.84 10.06 -3.58
N ASP A 46 -1.81 10.95 -3.40
CA ASP A 46 -3.11 10.61 -2.79
C ASP A 46 -3.82 9.51 -3.58
N LYS A 47 -3.91 9.66 -4.91
CA LYS A 47 -4.46 8.62 -5.79
C LYS A 47 -3.70 7.29 -5.68
N ARG A 48 -2.36 7.34 -5.56
CA ARG A 48 -1.53 6.13 -5.40
C ARG A 48 -1.81 5.46 -4.05
N ASP A 49 -1.88 6.25 -2.99
CA ASP A 49 -2.08 5.79 -1.62
C ASP A 49 -3.49 5.19 -1.45
N THR A 50 -4.53 5.82 -2.01
CA THR A 50 -5.88 5.25 -2.07
C THR A 50 -5.92 3.91 -2.80
N ARG A 51 -5.30 3.80 -3.99
CA ARG A 51 -5.23 2.53 -4.71
C ARG A 51 -4.47 1.45 -3.93
N ALA A 52 -3.42 1.83 -3.21
CA ALA A 52 -2.68 0.90 -2.38
C ALA A 52 -3.51 0.41 -1.19
N ALA A 53 -4.29 1.29 -0.56
CA ALA A 53 -5.20 0.95 0.54
C ALA A 53 -6.28 -0.04 0.09
N LEU A 54 -6.93 0.22 -1.06
CA LEU A 54 -7.95 -0.69 -1.63
C LEU A 54 -7.37 -2.08 -1.94
N ARG A 55 -6.17 -2.14 -2.52
CA ARG A 55 -5.50 -3.43 -2.77
C ARG A 55 -5.21 -4.19 -1.49
N LYS A 56 -4.76 -3.49 -0.43
CA LYS A 56 -4.52 -4.12 0.86
C LYS A 56 -5.81 -4.69 1.45
N GLN A 57 -6.91 -3.93 1.40
CA GLN A 57 -8.21 -4.40 1.88
C GLN A 57 -8.66 -5.68 1.15
N GLY A 58 -8.59 -5.71 -0.19
CA GLY A 58 -8.95 -6.92 -0.94
C GLY A 58 -8.05 -8.12 -0.65
N VAL A 59 -6.76 -7.90 -0.35
CA VAL A 59 -5.84 -8.97 0.08
C VAL A 59 -6.21 -9.49 1.47
N GLU A 60 -6.54 -8.61 2.42
CA GLU A 60 -6.98 -9.01 3.76
C GLU A 60 -8.33 -9.75 3.71
N GLU A 61 -9.28 -9.30 2.90
CA GLU A 61 -10.56 -9.98 2.69
C GLU A 61 -10.38 -11.37 2.06
N ALA A 62 -9.53 -11.49 1.03
CA ALA A 62 -9.20 -12.78 0.43
C ALA A 62 -8.48 -13.72 1.41
N ALA A 63 -7.56 -13.19 2.23
CA ALA A 63 -6.89 -13.96 3.26
C ALA A 63 -7.85 -14.43 4.36
N LEU A 64 -8.84 -13.60 4.73
CA LEU A 64 -9.90 -13.96 5.68
C LEU A 64 -10.81 -15.05 5.10
N ALA A 65 -11.24 -14.90 3.84
CA ALA A 65 -12.06 -15.89 3.14
C ALA A 65 -11.35 -17.25 3.08
N LEU A 66 -10.06 -17.26 2.66
CA LEU A 66 -9.26 -18.49 2.65
C LEU A 66 -9.16 -19.12 4.05
N ARG A 67 -9.00 -18.31 5.09
CA ARG A 67 -8.93 -18.80 6.48
C ARG A 67 -10.25 -19.41 6.98
N LEU A 68 -11.39 -18.92 6.49
CA LEU A 68 -12.72 -19.47 6.78
C LEU A 68 -13.02 -20.72 5.94
N GLU A 69 -12.50 -20.79 4.70
CA GLU A 69 -12.64 -21.94 3.80
C GLU A 69 -11.68 -23.09 4.13
N LEU A 70 -10.67 -22.89 5.00
CA LEU A 70 -9.88 -24.00 5.51
C LEU A 70 -10.84 -24.95 6.27
N PRO A 71 -11.06 -26.19 5.80
CA PRO A 71 -11.90 -27.13 6.54
C PRO A 71 -11.30 -27.26 7.93
N ALA A 72 -12.14 -27.11 8.95
CA ALA A 72 -11.78 -27.34 10.33
C ALA A 72 -11.03 -28.68 10.39
N GLN A 73 -9.94 -28.78 11.17
CA GLN A 73 -9.18 -30.02 11.26
C GLN A 73 -10.06 -31.23 11.61
N ASP A 74 -11.23 -31.00 12.22
CA ASP A 74 -12.25 -32.00 12.48
C ASP A 74 -12.97 -32.54 11.23
N ASP A 75 -13.30 -31.72 10.22
CA ASP A 75 -13.91 -32.21 8.96
C ASP A 75 -12.97 -33.13 8.19
N ARG A 76 -11.65 -32.94 8.37
CA ARG A 76 -10.65 -33.84 7.81
C ARG A 76 -10.70 -35.21 8.49
N ARG A 77 -10.99 -35.31 9.80
CA ARG A 77 -11.05 -36.60 10.52
C ARG A 77 -12.21 -37.49 10.06
N PHE A 78 -13.26 -36.92 9.49
CA PHE A 78 -14.40 -37.65 8.95
C PHE A 78 -14.28 -37.98 7.46
N SER A 79 -13.14 -37.69 6.83
CA SER A 79 -12.94 -38.05 5.42
C SER A 79 -12.86 -39.57 5.25
N GLU A 80 -13.83 -40.15 4.54
CA GLU A 80 -13.85 -41.58 4.16
C GLU A 80 -12.82 -41.94 3.08
N ASN A 81 -11.97 -41.00 2.64
CA ASN A 81 -11.03 -41.21 1.56
C ASN A 81 -9.82 -42.07 2.04
N PRO A 82 -9.69 -43.33 1.58
CA PRO A 82 -8.65 -44.25 2.04
C PRO A 82 -7.24 -43.86 1.55
N ASP A 83 -7.14 -43.06 0.48
CA ASP A 83 -5.86 -42.68 -0.14
C ASP A 83 -5.18 -41.49 0.56
N ARG A 84 -5.79 -40.97 1.62
CA ARG A 84 -5.35 -39.74 2.28
C ARG A 84 -3.93 -39.80 2.86
N GLY A 85 -3.48 -40.97 3.31
CA GLY A 85 -2.13 -41.17 3.84
C GLY A 85 -1.00 -40.99 2.82
N PHE A 86 -1.33 -40.98 1.52
CA PHE A 86 -0.36 -40.87 0.43
C PHE A 86 -0.23 -39.45 -0.15
N ALA A 87 -1.12 -38.53 0.24
CA ALA A 87 -1.13 -37.17 -0.32
C ALA A 87 0.00 -36.25 0.22
N ASP A 88 0.53 -36.53 1.43
CA ASP A 88 1.60 -35.73 2.06
C ASP A 88 3.01 -36.21 1.71
N GLN A 89 3.15 -37.38 1.08
CA GLN A 89 4.44 -37.83 0.57
C GLN A 89 4.65 -37.30 -0.85
N GLY A 90 5.17 -36.07 -0.93
CA GLY A 90 5.78 -35.58 -2.16
C GLY A 90 6.81 -36.59 -2.69
N PRO A 91 7.10 -36.60 -4.00
CA PRO A 91 7.93 -37.63 -4.61
C PRO A 91 9.31 -37.64 -3.96
N ILE A 92 9.66 -38.76 -3.32
CA ILE A 92 11.04 -39.03 -2.90
C ILE A 92 11.83 -39.23 -4.19
N LEU A 93 12.47 -38.16 -4.66
CA LEU A 93 13.48 -38.25 -5.69
C LEU A 93 14.72 -38.90 -5.04
N ASN A 94 15.05 -40.10 -5.52
CA ASN A 94 16.26 -40.86 -5.17
C ASN A 94 17.55 -40.08 -5.43
#